data_AF-A0A9D2U520-F1
#
_entry.id   AF-A0A9D2U520-F1
#
_cell.length_a   1.000
_cell.length_b   1.000
_cell.length_c   1.000
_cell.angle_alpha   90.00
_cell.angle_beta   90.00
_cell.angle_gamma   90.00
#
_symmetry.space_group_name_H-M   'P 1'
#
loop_
_entity.id
_entity.type
_entity.pdbx_description
1 polymer ?
#
loop_
_entity_poly.entity_id
_entity_poly.type
_entity_poly.pdbx_seq_one_letter_code
_entity_poly.pdbx_strand_id
1 'polypeptide(L)'
;MPETIFQGLFDTDLTKVISVRDFMLCLATALILGLVMAFAYMYRTRYTKSFVVTLALLPAVVCVVIMMVNGNVGTGVAVAGAFSLVRFRSVPGTAREICTLFLAMGAGLITGMGYLGFAALFTLVLSLIFMLYNRLDLGVKKNGAVYKTFAITIPEDLDYTEIFDDIFQEYAVSHELIGVKTTNMGSLFRLTYHITLRDAAKEKEMIDKIRCRNGNLEIAVSRQETTITEL
;
A
#
# COMPACT_ATOMS: atom_id res chain seq x y z
N MET A 1 -35.50 19.46 5.98
CA MET A 1 -34.40 20.29 5.43
C MET A 1 -33.08 19.52 5.23
N PRO A 2 -32.68 18.48 6.00
CA PRO A 2 -31.56 17.61 5.62
C PRO A 2 -31.93 16.48 4.63
N GLU A 3 -33.20 16.06 4.60
CA GLU A 3 -33.72 14.97 3.75
C GLU A 3 -33.44 15.16 2.25
N THR A 4 -33.43 16.40 1.73
CA THR A 4 -33.19 16.69 0.31
C THR A 4 -31.73 16.51 -0.12
N ILE A 5 -30.78 16.45 0.82
CA ILE A 5 -29.36 16.17 0.55
C ILE A 5 -29.10 14.66 0.47
N PHE A 6 -29.96 13.86 1.12
CA PHE A 6 -29.87 12.39 1.15
C PHE A 6 -30.79 11.70 0.12
N GLN A 7 -31.77 12.41 -0.45
CA GLN A 7 -32.53 11.89 -1.59
C GLN A 7 -31.63 11.79 -2.84
N GLY A 8 -31.70 10.65 -3.53
CA GLY A 8 -30.95 10.43 -4.76
C GLY A 8 -31.43 11.40 -5.85
N LEU A 9 -30.48 12.01 -6.57
CA LEU A 9 -30.79 12.90 -7.69
C LEU A 9 -31.64 12.23 -8.79
N PHE A 10 -31.66 10.90 -8.84
CA PHE A 10 -32.40 10.10 -9.83
C PHE A 10 -33.65 9.42 -9.27
N ASP A 11 -34.03 9.71 -8.01
CA ASP A 11 -35.14 9.03 -7.32
C ASP A 11 -36.52 9.65 -7.67
N THR A 12 -36.55 10.65 -8.55
CA THR A 12 -37.79 11.20 -9.11
C THR A 12 -38.04 10.58 -10.49
N ASP A 13 -39.03 9.70 -10.54
CA ASP A 13 -39.57 9.03 -11.71
C ASP A 13 -39.42 9.81 -13.05
N LEU A 14 -38.80 9.16 -14.05
CA LEU A 14 -38.96 9.42 -15.50
C LEU A 14 -38.15 10.54 -16.20
N THR A 15 -36.96 10.93 -15.76
CA THR A 15 -36.05 11.69 -16.67
C THR A 15 -35.06 10.76 -17.39
N LYS A 16 -35.52 10.21 -18.53
CA LYS A 16 -34.73 9.40 -19.50
C LYS A 16 -33.49 10.10 -20.09
N VAL A 17 -33.23 11.35 -19.75
CA VAL A 17 -32.10 12.13 -20.25
C VAL A 17 -31.42 12.80 -19.06
N ILE A 18 -30.20 12.37 -18.76
CA ILE A 18 -29.35 13.01 -17.77
C ILE A 18 -29.13 14.47 -18.21
N SER A 19 -29.59 15.42 -17.38
CA SER A 19 -29.36 16.84 -17.63
C SER A 19 -27.86 17.14 -17.52
N VAL A 20 -27.32 17.93 -18.46
CA VAL A 20 -25.89 18.33 -18.46
C VAL A 20 -25.50 19.00 -17.14
N ARG A 21 -26.46 19.67 -16.47
CA ARG A 21 -26.25 20.30 -15.15
C ARG A 21 -26.00 19.26 -14.06
N ASP A 22 -26.81 18.21 -14.01
CA ASP A 22 -26.68 17.14 -13.00
C ASP A 22 -25.42 16.31 -13.23
N PHE A 23 -25.07 16.09 -14.51
CA PHE A 23 -23.80 15.49 -14.88
C PHE A 23 -22.59 16.29 -14.37
N MET A 24 -22.57 17.60 -14.62
CA MET A 24 -21.47 18.47 -14.19
C MET A 24 -21.39 18.55 -12.65
N LEU A 25 -22.52 18.57 -11.95
CA LEU A 25 -22.56 18.54 -10.47
C LEU A 25 -22.00 17.22 -9.93
N CYS A 26 -22.41 16.10 -10.52
CA CYS A 26 -21.96 14.75 -10.14
C CYS A 26 -20.45 14.57 -10.40
N LEU A 27 -19.97 15.05 -11.56
CA LEU A 27 -18.56 15.02 -11.91
C LEU A 27 -17.71 15.90 -10.99
N ALA A 28 -18.17 17.13 -10.72
CA ALA A 28 -17.46 18.06 -9.84
C ALA A 28 -17.37 17.54 -8.40
N THR A 29 -18.46 16.98 -7.88
CA THR A 29 -18.47 16.36 -6.55
C THR A 29 -17.56 15.14 -6.49
N ALA A 30 -17.61 14.23 -7.46
CA ALA A 30 -16.69 13.08 -7.53
C ALA A 30 -15.22 13.51 -7.54
N LEU A 31 -14.88 14.58 -8.26
CA LEU A 31 -13.52 15.11 -8.33
C LEU A 31 -13.08 15.76 -7.00
N ILE A 32 -13.97 16.50 -6.32
CA ILE A 32 -13.70 17.05 -4.99
C ILE A 32 -13.48 15.92 -3.97
N LEU A 33 -14.32 14.87 -3.99
CA LEU A 33 -14.15 13.70 -3.12
C LEU A 33 -12.84 12.97 -3.40
N GLY A 34 -12.46 12.84 -4.67
CA GLY A 34 -11.16 12.32 -5.10
C GLY A 34 -9.98 13.12 -4.55
N LEU A 35 -10.05 14.45 -4.59
CA LEU A 35 -9.03 15.32 -4.02
C LEU A 35 -8.94 15.20 -2.49
N VAL A 36 -10.07 15.08 -1.80
CA VAL A 36 -10.11 14.87 -0.35
C VAL A 36 -9.43 13.55 0.03
N MET A 37 -9.73 12.46 -0.70
CA MET A 37 -9.08 11.16 -0.48
C MET A 37 -7.59 11.20 -0.79
N ALA A 38 -7.20 11.87 -1.88
CA ALA A 38 -5.80 12.06 -2.24
C ALA A 38 -5.03 12.86 -1.16
N PHE A 39 -5.65 13.89 -0.58
CA PHE A 39 -5.06 14.65 0.51
C PHE A 39 -4.94 13.82 1.79
N ALA A 40 -5.98 13.05 2.14
CA ALA A 40 -5.95 12.12 3.26
C ALA A 40 -4.84 11.06 3.10
N TYR A 41 -4.59 10.58 1.88
CA TYR A 41 -3.51 9.65 1.57
C TYR A 41 -2.12 10.29 1.70
N MET A 42 -1.93 11.51 1.15
CA MET A 42 -0.67 12.26 1.28
C MET A 42 -0.32 12.56 2.73
N TYR A 43 -1.32 12.63 3.61
CA TYR A 43 -1.10 12.88 5.02
C TYR A 43 -0.37 11.69 5.68
N ARG A 44 0.92 11.88 5.98
CA ARG A 44 1.82 10.95 6.71
C ARG A 44 2.21 9.64 6.00
N THR A 45 1.75 9.39 4.77
CA THR A 45 2.15 8.22 3.97
C THR A 45 3.27 8.58 2.99
N ARG A 46 4.20 7.66 2.72
CA ARG A 46 5.10 7.80 1.56
C ARG A 46 4.27 7.60 0.30
N TYR A 47 4.30 8.57 -0.62
CA TYR A 47 3.49 8.53 -1.82
C TYR A 47 4.34 8.69 -3.08
N THR A 48 3.87 8.10 -4.18
CA THR A 48 4.38 8.39 -5.52
C THR A 48 3.48 9.44 -6.18
N LYS A 49 4.06 10.35 -6.96
CA LYS A 49 3.27 11.40 -7.65
C LYS A 49 2.20 10.79 -8.56
N SER A 50 2.56 9.73 -9.27
CA SER A 50 1.65 9.03 -10.18
C SER A 50 0.44 8.43 -9.46
N PHE A 51 0.65 7.81 -8.28
CA PHE A 51 -0.45 7.18 -7.53
C PHE A 51 -1.45 8.20 -6.98
N VAL A 52 -0.98 9.35 -6.49
CA VAL A 52 -1.87 10.40 -5.95
C VAL A 52 -2.75 10.98 -7.05
N VAL A 53 -2.18 11.20 -8.25
CA VAL A 53 -2.94 11.68 -9.42
C VAL A 53 -3.98 10.65 -9.85
N THR A 54 -3.63 9.36 -9.89
CA THR A 54 -4.61 8.32 -10.23
C THR A 54 -5.71 8.22 -9.19
N LEU A 55 -5.38 8.29 -7.90
CA LEU A 55 -6.36 8.24 -6.81
C LEU A 55 -7.35 9.41 -6.87
N ALA A 56 -6.89 10.61 -7.24
CA ALA A 56 -7.76 11.79 -7.37
C ALA A 56 -8.72 11.70 -8.56
N LEU A 57 -8.29 11.12 -9.68
CA LEU A 57 -9.10 11.00 -10.90
C LEU A 57 -10.04 9.78 -10.91
N LEU A 58 -9.70 8.73 -10.16
CA LEU A 58 -10.39 7.45 -10.19
C LEU A 58 -11.90 7.55 -9.83
N PRO A 59 -12.34 8.30 -8.79
CA PRO A 59 -13.76 8.44 -8.49
C PRO A 59 -14.55 9.11 -9.63
N ALA A 60 -13.95 10.09 -10.31
CA ALA A 60 -14.59 10.78 -11.44
C ALA A 60 -14.78 9.83 -12.64
N VAL A 61 -13.77 9.01 -12.94
CA VAL A 61 -13.88 7.99 -14.01
C VAL A 61 -14.98 6.98 -13.68
N VAL A 62 -14.99 6.45 -12.46
CA VAL A 62 -16.01 5.48 -12.02
C VAL A 62 -17.41 6.11 -12.05
N CYS A 63 -17.54 7.36 -11.60
CA CYS A 63 -18.80 8.10 -11.63
C CYS A 63 -19.38 8.21 -13.05
N VAL A 64 -18.57 8.61 -14.03
CA VAL A 64 -19.01 8.74 -15.44
C VAL A 64 -19.47 7.40 -15.99
N VAL A 65 -18.69 6.35 -15.73
CA VAL A 65 -18.99 4.99 -16.21
C VAL A 65 -20.32 4.49 -15.64
N ILE A 66 -20.56 4.66 -14.35
CA ILE A 66 -21.78 4.20 -13.69
C ILE A 66 -23.00 5.00 -14.15
N MET A 67 -22.83 6.30 -14.35
CA MET A 67 -23.90 7.14 -14.85
C MET A 67 -24.27 6.80 -16.31
N MET A 68 -23.32 6.38 -17.16
CA MET A 68 -23.61 5.90 -18.52
C MET A 68 -24.33 4.54 -18.54
N VAL A 69 -24.13 3.73 -17.51
CA VAL A 69 -24.79 2.44 -17.33
C VAL A 69 -26.19 2.59 -16.74
N ASN A 70 -26.46 3.71 -16.06
CA ASN A 70 -27.72 3.97 -15.39
C ASN A 70 -28.88 3.94 -16.40
N GLY A 71 -29.78 2.94 -16.27
CA GLY A 71 -30.88 2.69 -17.19
C GLY A 71 -30.69 1.51 -18.16
N ASN A 72 -29.51 0.87 -18.23
CA ASN A 72 -29.32 -0.38 -18.98
C ASN A 72 -28.44 -1.38 -18.23
N VAL A 73 -29.09 -2.37 -17.60
CA VAL A 73 -28.44 -3.47 -16.86
C VAL A 73 -27.42 -4.21 -17.73
N GLY A 74 -27.67 -4.34 -19.04
CA GLY A 74 -26.74 -4.97 -19.99
C GLY A 74 -25.43 -4.20 -20.17
N THR A 75 -25.48 -2.86 -20.21
CA THR A 75 -24.27 -2.02 -20.28
C THR A 75 -23.44 -2.13 -19.02
N GLY A 76 -24.09 -2.29 -17.85
CA GLY A 76 -23.40 -2.44 -16.57
C GLY A 76 -22.62 -3.74 -16.44
N VAL A 77 -23.23 -4.84 -16.88
CA VAL A 77 -22.56 -6.14 -16.96
C VAL A 77 -21.42 -6.10 -17.98
N ALA A 78 -21.60 -5.43 -19.12
CA ALA A 78 -20.55 -5.27 -20.13
C ALA A 78 -19.35 -4.47 -19.60
N VAL A 79 -19.58 -3.39 -18.85
CA VAL A 79 -18.53 -2.60 -18.21
C VAL A 79 -17.78 -3.43 -17.15
N ALA A 80 -18.50 -4.14 -16.29
CA ALA A 80 -17.88 -5.02 -15.28
C ALA A 80 -17.03 -6.13 -15.95
N GLY A 81 -17.52 -6.68 -17.06
CA GLY A 81 -16.79 -7.64 -17.90
C GLY A 81 -15.57 -7.02 -18.60
N ALA A 82 -15.66 -5.78 -19.05
CA ALA A 82 -14.51 -5.08 -19.65
C ALA A 82 -13.41 -4.82 -18.61
N PHE A 83 -13.76 -4.41 -17.39
CA PHE A 83 -12.80 -4.21 -16.30
C PHE A 83 -12.13 -5.52 -15.86
N SER A 84 -12.83 -6.66 -15.88
CA SER A 84 -12.24 -7.96 -15.53
C SER A 84 -11.24 -8.47 -16.59
N LEU A 85 -11.32 -7.96 -17.83
CA LEU A 85 -10.35 -8.23 -18.89
C LEU A 85 -9.10 -7.36 -18.80
N VAL A 86 -9.15 -6.23 -18.07
CA VAL A 86 -7.99 -5.36 -17.84
C VAL A 86 -7.05 -6.05 -16.85
N ARG A 87 -6.09 -6.81 -17.39
CA ARG A 87 -5.00 -7.36 -16.59
C ARG A 87 -4.01 -6.24 -16.25
N PHE A 88 -4.09 -5.74 -15.02
CA PHE A 88 -3.04 -4.90 -14.47
C PHE A 88 -1.75 -5.73 -14.34
N ARG A 89 -0.82 -5.55 -15.29
CA ARG A 89 0.56 -6.07 -15.21
C ARG A 89 1.45 -5.28 -14.22
N SER A 90 0.88 -4.31 -13.51
CA SER A 90 1.62 -3.58 -12.47
C SER A 90 1.80 -4.46 -11.26
N VAL A 91 3.00 -4.39 -10.66
CA VAL A 91 3.28 -4.95 -9.33
C VAL A 91 2.14 -4.53 -8.37
N PRO A 92 1.50 -5.48 -7.66
CA PRO A 92 0.44 -5.12 -6.74
C PRO A 92 0.98 -4.12 -5.72
N GLY A 93 0.32 -2.96 -5.65
CA GLY A 93 0.65 -1.93 -4.67
C GLY A 93 0.53 -2.46 -3.24
N THR A 94 1.01 -1.69 -2.28
CA THR A 94 0.89 -2.03 -0.85
C THR A 94 -0.58 -2.25 -0.46
N ALA A 95 -0.84 -3.08 0.56
CA ALA A 95 -2.21 -3.34 1.03
C ALA A 95 -2.99 -2.04 1.36
N ARG A 96 -2.29 -1.00 1.87
CA ARG A 96 -2.87 0.33 2.11
C ARG A 96 -3.30 1.01 0.80
N GLU A 97 -2.46 0.98 -0.24
CA GLU A 97 -2.77 1.55 -1.56
C GLU A 97 -3.99 0.86 -2.18
N ILE A 98 -4.06 -0.47 -2.12
CA ILE A 98 -5.20 -1.24 -2.62
C ILE A 98 -6.49 -0.81 -1.89
N CYS A 99 -6.46 -0.75 -0.57
CA CYS A 99 -7.62 -0.33 0.23
C CYS A 99 -8.11 1.08 -0.17
N THR A 100 -7.18 2.03 -0.36
CA THR A 100 -7.55 3.39 -0.80
C THR A 100 -8.14 3.45 -2.21
N LEU A 101 -7.67 2.60 -3.14
CA LEU A 101 -8.26 2.49 -4.47
C LEU A 101 -9.71 1.98 -4.41
N PHE A 102 -9.98 0.97 -3.58
CA PHE A 102 -11.35 0.46 -3.39
C PHE A 102 -12.28 1.49 -2.76
N LEU A 103 -11.77 2.27 -1.79
CA LEU A 103 -12.52 3.35 -1.15
C LEU A 103 -12.87 4.45 -2.16
N ALA A 104 -11.91 4.84 -3.00
CA ALA A 104 -12.12 5.80 -4.08
C ALA A 104 -13.14 5.31 -5.13
N MET A 105 -13.07 4.02 -5.50
CA MET A 105 -14.04 3.40 -6.40
C MET A 105 -15.45 3.37 -5.78
N GLY A 106 -15.56 3.02 -4.49
CA GLY A 106 -16.82 3.04 -3.75
C GLY A 106 -17.47 4.43 -3.71
N ALA A 107 -16.67 5.47 -3.45
CA ALA A 107 -17.15 6.85 -3.51
C ALA A 107 -17.65 7.24 -4.92
N GLY A 108 -16.93 6.84 -5.98
CA GLY A 108 -17.34 7.05 -7.37
C GLY A 108 -18.64 6.33 -7.74
N LEU A 109 -18.85 5.11 -7.23
CA LEU A 109 -20.08 4.33 -7.42
C LEU A 109 -21.30 5.03 -6.83
N ILE A 110 -21.22 5.44 -5.56
CA ILE A 110 -22.32 6.11 -4.87
C ILE A 110 -22.66 7.45 -5.54
N THR A 111 -21.62 8.20 -5.95
CA THR A 111 -21.78 9.46 -6.68
C THR A 111 -22.44 9.22 -8.03
N GLY A 112 -22.00 8.23 -8.81
CA GLY A 112 -22.58 7.86 -10.11
C GLY A 112 -24.03 7.34 -10.03
N MET A 113 -24.46 6.82 -8.89
CA MET A 113 -25.85 6.47 -8.61
C MET A 113 -26.72 7.68 -8.22
N GLY A 114 -26.15 8.89 -8.14
CA GLY A 114 -26.89 10.13 -7.84
C GLY A 114 -27.04 10.44 -6.35
N TYR A 115 -26.45 9.64 -5.46
CA TYR A 115 -26.54 9.84 -4.01
C TYR A 115 -25.37 10.70 -3.49
N LEU A 116 -25.37 12.00 -3.84
CA LEU A 116 -24.25 12.90 -3.53
C LEU A 116 -23.99 13.06 -2.03
N GLY A 117 -25.05 13.20 -1.22
CA GLY A 117 -24.91 13.35 0.23
C GLY A 117 -24.28 12.13 0.90
N PHE A 118 -24.70 10.93 0.49
CA PHE A 118 -24.12 9.69 0.99
C PHE A 118 -22.68 9.50 0.53
N ALA A 119 -22.33 9.87 -0.70
CA ALA A 119 -20.96 9.81 -1.20
C ALA A 119 -20.02 10.71 -0.38
N ALA A 120 -20.46 11.91 -0.04
CA ALA A 120 -19.70 12.83 0.79
C ALA A 120 -19.51 12.31 2.22
N LEU A 121 -20.58 11.82 2.84
CA LEU A 121 -20.51 11.24 4.19
C LEU A 121 -19.59 10.00 4.23
N PHE A 122 -19.75 9.09 3.28
CA PHE A 122 -18.93 7.88 3.14
C PHE A 122 -17.44 8.22 3.01
N THR A 123 -17.13 9.15 2.10
CA THR A 123 -15.75 9.59 1.87
C THR A 123 -15.14 10.23 3.11
N LEU A 124 -15.91 11.07 3.82
CA LEU A 124 -15.43 11.78 5.01
C LEU A 124 -15.17 10.81 6.17
N VAL A 125 -16.11 9.91 6.46
CA VAL A 125 -15.99 8.94 7.56
C VAL A 125 -14.81 8.00 7.31
N LEU A 126 -14.70 7.40 6.12
CA LEU A 126 -13.63 6.45 5.84
C LEU A 126 -12.27 7.14 5.71
N SER A 127 -12.19 8.35 5.16
CA SER A 127 -10.94 9.13 5.13
C SER A 127 -10.47 9.47 6.54
N LEU A 128 -11.39 9.79 7.45
CA LEU A 128 -11.06 10.08 8.85
C LEU A 128 -10.55 8.82 9.58
N ILE A 129 -11.20 7.68 9.38
CA ILE A 129 -10.75 6.40 9.93
C ILE A 129 -9.37 6.02 9.36
N PHE A 130 -9.18 6.17 8.05
CA PHE A 130 -7.89 5.92 7.40
C PHE A 130 -6.78 6.81 7.99
N MET A 131 -7.05 8.10 8.17
CA MET A 131 -6.11 9.03 8.80
C MET A 131 -5.84 8.66 10.26
N LEU A 132 -6.86 8.20 11.00
CA LEU A 132 -6.72 7.74 12.39
C LEU A 132 -5.83 6.49 12.47
N TYR A 133 -6.02 5.51 11.58
CA TYR A 133 -5.11 4.35 11.49
C TYR A 133 -3.67 4.77 11.15
N ASN A 134 -3.49 5.72 10.24
CA ASN A 134 -2.16 6.23 9.90
C ASN A 134 -1.52 7.05 11.03
N ARG A 135 -2.33 7.64 11.91
CA ARG A 135 -1.88 8.33 13.14
C ARG A 135 -1.54 7.34 14.25
N LEU A 136 -2.39 6.32 14.41
CA LEU A 136 -2.23 5.20 15.32
C LEU A 136 -1.35 4.11 14.71
N ASP A 137 -0.34 4.46 13.92
CA ASP A 137 0.67 3.51 13.44
C ASP A 137 1.46 2.99 14.66
N LEU A 138 0.78 2.09 15.38
CA LEU A 138 1.13 1.37 16.57
C LEU A 138 2.22 0.40 16.14
N GLY A 139 3.46 0.77 16.40
CA GLY A 139 4.58 -0.17 16.43
C GLY A 139 5.59 -0.05 15.29
N VAL A 140 5.21 0.34 14.06
CA VAL A 140 6.15 0.23 12.92
C VAL A 140 7.35 1.18 13.02
N LYS A 141 7.20 2.40 13.56
CA LYS A 141 8.34 3.32 13.72
C LYS A 141 9.34 2.91 14.81
N LYS A 142 8.89 2.20 15.87
CA LYS A 142 9.81 1.62 16.87
C LYS A 142 10.44 0.33 16.34
N ASN A 143 9.69 -0.44 15.55
CA ASN A 143 10.10 -1.74 15.07
C ASN A 143 10.96 -1.69 13.79
N GLY A 144 10.85 -0.68 12.93
CA GLY A 144 11.65 -0.58 11.70
C GLY A 144 13.14 -0.27 11.91
N ALA A 145 13.52 0.17 13.11
CA ALA A 145 14.94 0.24 13.52
C ALA A 145 15.46 -1.11 14.05
N VAL A 146 14.54 -1.95 14.50
CA VAL A 146 14.80 -3.22 15.18
C VAL A 146 14.82 -4.35 14.15
N TYR A 147 13.94 -4.37 13.16
CA TYR A 147 13.90 -5.35 12.07
C TYR A 147 14.85 -4.97 10.94
N LYS A 148 15.90 -5.77 10.73
CA LYS A 148 16.90 -5.57 9.67
C LYS A 148 17.22 -6.86 8.95
N THR A 149 17.57 -6.72 7.68
CA THR A 149 18.09 -7.81 6.87
C THR A 149 19.60 -7.68 6.77
N PHE A 150 20.32 -8.71 7.22
CA PHE A 150 21.78 -8.77 7.15
C PHE A 150 22.17 -9.77 6.07
N ALA A 151 22.91 -9.30 5.06
CA ALA A 151 23.57 -10.16 4.10
C ALA A 151 25.07 -10.23 4.43
N ILE A 152 25.53 -11.40 4.88
CA ILE A 152 26.91 -11.63 5.33
C ILE A 152 27.56 -12.61 4.36
N THR A 153 28.72 -12.25 3.81
CA THR A 153 29.46 -13.11 2.88
C THR A 153 30.60 -13.81 3.58
N ILE A 154 30.57 -15.13 3.73
CA ILE A 154 31.59 -15.96 4.39
C ILE A 154 32.37 -16.81 3.38
N PRO A 155 33.62 -17.23 3.70
CA PRO A 155 34.34 -18.19 2.87
C PRO A 155 33.77 -19.61 2.99
N GLU A 156 33.96 -20.43 1.96
CA GLU A 156 33.47 -21.83 1.92
C GLU A 156 34.03 -22.70 3.05
N ASP A 157 35.24 -22.39 3.53
CA ASP A 157 35.91 -23.12 4.61
C ASP A 157 35.28 -22.88 6.00
N LEU A 158 34.31 -21.97 6.13
CA LEU A 158 33.68 -21.61 7.41
C LEU A 158 32.31 -22.28 7.55
N ASP A 159 32.15 -23.05 8.63
CA ASP A 159 30.95 -23.85 8.89
C ASP A 159 29.78 -22.99 9.38
N TYR A 160 28.96 -22.50 8.46
CA TYR A 160 28.05 -21.36 8.65
C TYR A 160 26.90 -21.53 9.62
N THR A 161 26.70 -22.73 10.14
CA THR A 161 25.52 -23.11 10.94
C THR A 161 25.49 -22.47 12.32
N GLU A 162 26.65 -22.24 12.95
CA GLU A 162 26.72 -21.77 14.37
C GLU A 162 27.67 -20.58 14.61
N ILE A 163 28.34 -20.07 13.57
CA ILE A 163 29.46 -19.09 13.70
C ILE A 163 29.02 -17.77 14.34
N PHE A 164 27.74 -17.41 14.17
CA PHE A 164 27.21 -16.11 14.57
C PHE A 164 26.20 -16.20 15.72
N ASP A 165 25.91 -17.39 16.24
CA ASP A 165 24.90 -17.59 17.28
C ASP A 165 25.25 -16.89 18.59
N ASP A 166 26.53 -16.85 18.94
CA ASP A 166 27.07 -16.13 20.11
C ASP A 166 26.82 -14.61 20.00
N ILE A 167 27.12 -14.03 18.84
CA ILE A 167 26.92 -12.61 18.55
C ILE A 167 25.42 -12.28 18.48
N PHE A 168 24.62 -13.12 17.83
CA PHE A 168 23.18 -12.89 17.73
C PHE A 168 22.46 -13.06 19.07
N GLN A 169 22.89 -13.94 19.97
CA GLN A 169 22.31 -14.02 21.31
C GLN A 169 22.56 -12.76 22.15
N GLU A 170 23.70 -12.08 21.96
CA GLU A 170 24.05 -10.87 22.72
C GLU A 170 23.32 -9.63 22.20
N TYR A 171 23.23 -9.46 20.88
CA TYR A 171 22.74 -8.23 20.24
C TYR A 171 21.36 -8.34 19.58
N ALA A 172 20.83 -9.54 19.35
CA ALA A 172 19.53 -9.77 18.74
C ALA A 172 18.52 -10.41 19.72
N VAL A 173 17.26 -10.02 19.58
CA VAL A 173 16.11 -10.64 20.25
C VAL A 173 15.65 -11.89 19.50
N SER A 174 15.73 -11.85 18.17
CA SER A 174 15.47 -13.00 17.30
C SER A 174 16.35 -12.92 16.06
N HIS A 175 16.79 -14.06 15.56
CA HIS A 175 17.51 -14.21 14.30
C HIS A 175 16.91 -15.39 13.54
N GLU A 176 16.75 -15.25 12.22
CA GLU A 176 16.28 -16.31 11.34
C GLU A 176 17.10 -16.28 10.05
N LEU A 177 17.65 -17.42 9.64
CA LEU A 177 18.35 -17.57 8.37
C LEU A 177 17.33 -17.84 7.26
N ILE A 178 17.20 -16.89 6.33
CA ILE A 178 16.18 -16.94 5.26
C ILE A 178 16.73 -17.68 4.04
N GLY A 179 18.03 -17.50 3.77
CA GLY A 179 18.61 -17.99 2.54
C GLY A 179 20.13 -18.02 2.54
N VAL A 180 20.65 -19.00 1.81
CA VAL A 180 22.07 -19.20 1.57
C VAL A 180 22.27 -19.21 0.06
N LYS A 181 23.18 -18.36 -0.44
CA LYS A 181 23.50 -18.28 -1.88
C LYS A 181 25.00 -18.40 -2.09
N THR A 182 25.42 -19.29 -2.98
CA THR A 182 26.82 -19.33 -3.42
C THR A 182 27.15 -18.16 -4.34
N THR A 183 28.34 -17.60 -4.16
CA THR A 183 28.88 -16.47 -4.92
C THR A 183 30.33 -16.77 -5.32
N ASN A 184 30.87 -16.06 -6.32
CA ASN A 184 32.22 -16.28 -6.84
C ASN A 184 32.53 -17.76 -7.17
N MET A 185 31.75 -18.35 -8.08
CA MET A 185 31.95 -19.74 -8.54
C MET A 185 31.93 -20.80 -7.41
N GLY A 186 31.24 -20.53 -6.30
CA GLY A 186 31.10 -21.49 -5.19
C GLY A 186 32.03 -21.22 -4.00
N SER A 187 33.07 -20.40 -4.18
CA SER A 187 34.08 -20.14 -3.14
C SER A 187 33.62 -19.31 -1.94
N LEU A 188 32.47 -18.62 -2.05
CA LEU A 188 31.90 -17.78 -0.99
C LEU A 188 30.42 -18.06 -0.82
N PHE A 189 29.94 -18.13 0.42
CA PHE A 189 28.51 -18.16 0.72
C PHE A 189 28.02 -16.79 1.18
N ARG A 190 26.91 -16.34 0.60
CA ARG A 190 26.16 -15.16 1.03
C ARG A 190 24.94 -15.62 1.82
N LEU A 191 24.99 -15.40 3.13
CA LEU A 191 23.93 -15.71 4.08
C LEU A 191 23.02 -14.50 4.22
N THR A 192 21.71 -14.71 4.20
CA THR A 192 20.72 -13.65 4.40
C THR A 192 19.93 -13.93 5.67
N TYR A 193 20.07 -13.08 6.68
CA TYR A 193 19.42 -13.18 7.98
C TYR A 193 18.37 -12.09 8.17
N HIS A 194 17.22 -12.44 8.74
CA HIS A 194 16.30 -11.48 9.37
C HIS A 194 16.62 -11.39 10.85
N ILE A 195 17.01 -10.20 11.30
CA ILE A 195 17.45 -9.96 12.67
C ILE A 195 16.58 -8.88 13.30
N THR A 196 16.11 -9.18 14.50
CA THR A 196 15.43 -8.23 15.38
C THR A 196 16.44 -7.73 16.41
N LEU A 197 17.04 -6.57 16.16
CA LEU A 197 18.04 -5.94 17.04
C LEU A 197 17.45 -5.58 18.40
N ARG A 198 18.17 -5.89 19.48
CA ARG A 198 17.79 -5.50 20.84
C ARG A 198 17.97 -3.99 21.08
N ASP A 199 19.01 -3.42 20.50
CA ASP A 199 19.32 -2.00 20.56
C ASP A 199 19.93 -1.52 19.24
N ALA A 200 19.27 -0.56 18.58
CA ALA A 200 19.75 0.01 17.32
C ALA A 200 21.04 0.82 17.48
N ALA A 201 21.36 1.31 18.69
CA ALA A 201 22.59 2.06 18.93
C ALA A 201 23.86 1.17 18.90
N LYS A 202 23.72 -0.12 19.20
CA LYS A 202 24.82 -1.10 19.25
C LYS A 202 25.03 -1.87 17.94
N GLU A 203 24.31 -1.50 16.88
CA GLU A 203 24.41 -2.13 15.56
C GLU A 203 25.85 -2.13 15.04
N LYS A 204 26.57 -1.01 15.17
CA LYS A 204 27.96 -0.90 14.69
C LYS A 204 28.90 -1.88 15.40
N GLU A 205 28.74 -2.03 16.71
CA GLU A 205 29.54 -2.93 17.54
C GLU A 205 29.30 -4.40 17.14
N MET A 206 28.04 -4.76 16.86
CA MET A 206 27.67 -6.07 16.33
C MET A 206 28.33 -6.33 14.96
N ILE A 207 28.26 -5.35 14.04
CA ILE A 207 28.89 -5.47 12.71
C ILE A 207 30.40 -5.66 12.85
N ASP A 208 31.06 -4.91 13.73
CA ASP A 208 32.51 -5.04 13.94
C ASP A 208 32.89 -6.43 14.49
N LYS A 209 32.10 -7.01 15.41
CA LYS A 209 32.27 -8.41 15.87
C LYS A 209 32.10 -9.43 14.73
N ILE A 210 31.09 -9.24 13.87
CA ILE A 210 30.88 -10.10 12.69
C ILE A 210 32.05 -9.98 11.71
N ARG A 211 32.58 -8.78 11.48
CA ARG A 211 33.75 -8.56 10.59
C ARG A 211 34.99 -9.29 11.07
N CYS A 212 35.22 -9.39 12.38
CA CYS A 212 36.31 -10.18 12.95
C CYS A 212 36.18 -11.68 12.63
N ARG A 213 34.97 -12.24 12.67
CA ARG A 213 34.71 -13.66 12.37
C ARG A 213 34.72 -13.95 10.87
N ASN A 214 34.19 -13.02 10.10
CA ASN A 214 33.98 -13.16 8.66
C ASN A 214 35.21 -12.83 7.80
N GLY A 215 36.40 -12.71 8.40
CA GLY A 215 37.62 -12.33 7.68
C GLY A 215 37.53 -10.96 6.98
N ASN A 216 36.68 -10.05 7.49
CA ASN A 216 36.42 -8.74 6.92
C ASN A 216 35.84 -8.74 5.48
N LEU A 217 35.13 -9.80 5.10
CA LEU A 217 34.33 -9.86 3.88
C LEU A 217 33.08 -8.96 3.96
N GLU A 218 32.44 -8.75 2.81
CA GLU A 218 31.33 -7.81 2.66
C GLU A 218 30.13 -8.17 3.56
N ILE A 219 29.65 -7.17 4.30
CA ILE A 219 28.41 -7.20 5.08
C ILE A 219 27.52 -6.07 4.56
N ALA A 220 26.33 -6.42 4.09
CA ALA A 220 25.31 -5.46 3.71
C ALA A 220 24.18 -5.51 4.72
N VAL A 221 23.83 -4.34 5.26
CA VAL A 221 22.70 -4.18 6.19
C VAL A 221 21.65 -3.32 5.52
N SER A 222 20.48 -3.89 5.30
CA SER A 222 19.30 -3.15 4.85
C SER A 222 18.27 -3.11 5.97
N ARG A 223 17.51 -2.02 6.03
CA ARG A 223 16.25 -2.08 6.79
C ARG A 223 15.41 -3.17 6.15
N GLN A 224 14.75 -3.97 6.98
CA GLN A 224 13.82 -4.96 6.48
C GLN A 224 12.64 -4.19 5.88
N GLU A 225 12.77 -3.82 4.61
CA GLU A 225 11.61 -3.60 3.78
C GLU A 225 10.92 -4.96 3.75
N THR A 226 9.65 -5.00 4.13
CA THR A 226 8.78 -6.12 3.80
C THR A 226 8.62 -6.08 2.27
N THR A 227 9.70 -6.35 1.54
CA THR A 227 9.69 -6.50 0.10
C THR A 227 8.99 -7.83 -0.11
N ILE A 228 7.68 -7.77 -0.32
CA ILE A 228 6.86 -8.84 -0.90
C ILE A 228 7.26 -8.99 -2.38
N THR A 229 8.55 -9.12 -2.64
CA THR A 229 9.10 -9.17 -4.00
C THR A 229 10.06 -10.33 -4.10
N GLU A 230 9.54 -11.51 -3.81
CA GLU A 230 9.92 -12.71 -4.53
C GLU A 230 8.65 -13.23 -5.22
N LEU A 231 8.53 -12.93 -6.52
CA LEU A 231 7.72 -13.62 -7.50
C LEU A 231 8.54 -13.68 -8.80
#